data_AF-A0A2E0IA03-F1
#
_entry.id   AF-A0A2E0IA03-F1
#
_cell.length_a   1.000
_cell.length_b   1.000
_cell.length_c   1.000
_cell.angle_alpha   90.00
_cell.angle_beta   90.00
_cell.angle_gamma   90.00
#
_symmetry.space_group_name_H-M   'P 1'
#
loop_
_entity.id
_entity.type
_entity.pdbx_description
1 polymer ?
#
loop_
_entity_poly.entity_id
_entity_poly.type
_entity_poly.pdbx_seq_one_letter_code
_entity_poly.pdbx_strand_id
1 'polypeptide(L)'
;MSEEEELFTITTKHLNSGMRGIPVGTCQTSYVDPLEGVHYVGYPVGDLANMEEEDVIFLLLHKHLPSPEESITFRKELAHRAEEMPTGALRVLESLTPGSGHPMDWLSIGIMALGAAETTGDVRIDSMNLIARMPELMARIFLLRGG
;
A
#
# COMPACT_ATOMS: atom_id res chain seq x y z
N MET A 1 -31.97 18.98 2.37
CA MET A 1 -31.39 19.76 3.48
C MET A 1 -30.87 18.75 4.47
N SER A 2 -29.64 18.27 4.27
CA SER A 2 -29.00 17.38 5.24
C SER A 2 -28.73 18.21 6.49
N GLU A 3 -29.37 17.86 7.60
CA GLU A 3 -28.99 18.36 8.91
C GLU A 3 -27.49 18.10 9.11
N GLU A 4 -26.75 19.11 9.58
CA GLU A 4 -25.36 18.93 10.00
C GLU A 4 -25.38 18.03 11.23
N GLU A 5 -25.20 16.72 11.03
CA GLU A 5 -25.15 15.73 12.10
C GLU A 5 -23.88 15.93 12.94
N GLU A 6 -24.07 16.15 14.24
CA GLU A 6 -22.94 16.25 15.18
C GLU A 6 -22.33 14.86 15.40
N LEU A 7 -21.19 14.59 14.78
CA LEU A 7 -20.47 13.32 14.91
C LEU A 7 -19.65 13.21 16.20
N PHE A 8 -19.13 14.33 16.73
CA PHE A 8 -18.24 14.32 17.90
C PHE A 8 -18.05 15.72 18.53
N THR A 9 -18.15 15.83 19.86
CA THR A 9 -17.87 17.07 20.62
C THR A 9 -16.46 17.08 21.21
N ILE A 10 -15.69 18.15 20.95
CA ILE A 10 -14.33 18.30 21.49
C ILE A 10 -14.37 18.84 22.94
N THR A 11 -13.69 18.16 23.87
CA THR A 11 -13.53 18.57 25.27
C THR A 11 -12.05 18.80 25.61
N THR A 12 -11.78 19.37 26.78
CA THR A 12 -10.41 19.58 27.29
C THR A 12 -9.59 18.29 27.39
N LYS A 13 -10.23 17.13 27.57
CA LYS A 13 -9.56 15.81 27.59
C LYS A 13 -8.95 15.42 26.25
N HIS A 14 -9.38 16.04 25.15
CA HIS A 14 -8.87 15.76 23.81
C HIS A 14 -7.65 16.61 23.45
N LEU A 15 -7.28 17.60 24.27
CA LEU A 15 -6.06 18.38 24.06
C LEU A 15 -4.82 17.47 24.22
N ASN A 16 -3.84 17.62 23.33
CA ASN A 16 -2.60 16.84 23.30
C ASN A 16 -2.81 15.31 23.21
N SER A 17 -3.98 14.84 22.73
CA SER A 17 -4.28 13.40 22.61
C SER A 17 -3.72 12.76 21.33
N GLY A 18 -3.31 13.58 20.34
CA GLY A 18 -2.94 13.10 19.01
C GLY A 18 -4.12 12.53 18.23
N MET A 19 -5.30 13.17 18.33
CA MET A 19 -6.57 12.73 17.69
C MET A 19 -7.12 11.38 18.20
N ARG A 20 -6.65 10.89 19.34
CA ARG A 20 -7.15 9.64 19.92
C ARG A 20 -8.65 9.72 20.18
N GLY A 21 -9.41 8.81 19.57
CA GLY A 21 -10.86 8.70 19.73
C GLY A 21 -11.67 9.77 18.97
N ILE A 22 -11.02 10.58 18.13
CA ILE A 22 -11.68 11.61 17.32
C ILE A 22 -11.89 11.04 15.91
N PRO A 23 -13.14 10.92 15.42
CA PRO A 23 -13.39 10.49 14.05
C PRO A 23 -12.89 11.56 13.07
N VAL A 24 -11.90 11.20 12.25
CA VAL A 24 -11.31 12.09 11.24
C VAL A 24 -11.24 11.39 9.89
N GLY A 25 -12.03 11.87 8.94
CA GLY A 25 -12.05 11.37 7.56
C GLY A 25 -12.84 10.09 7.35
N THR A 26 -12.84 9.61 6.11
CA THR A 26 -13.51 8.39 5.67
C THR A 26 -12.50 7.43 5.06
N CYS A 27 -12.63 6.14 5.37
CA CYS A 27 -11.83 5.07 4.78
C CYS A 27 -12.75 4.13 4.01
N GLN A 28 -12.57 4.02 2.69
CA GLN A 28 -13.41 3.19 1.82
C GLN A 28 -12.82 1.80 1.56
N THR A 29 -11.57 1.57 1.95
CA THR A 29 -10.87 0.28 1.72
C THR A 29 -11.12 -0.70 2.86
N SER A 30 -11.22 -0.21 4.10
CA SER A 30 -11.29 -1.08 5.27
C SER A 30 -11.96 -0.44 6.47
N TYR A 31 -12.52 -1.28 7.34
CA TYR A 31 -12.97 -0.90 8.68
C TYR A 31 -12.69 -2.04 9.67
N VAL A 32 -12.82 -1.74 10.97
CA VAL A 32 -12.61 -2.72 12.04
C VAL A 32 -13.93 -2.96 12.74
N ASP A 33 -14.41 -4.20 12.67
CA ASP A 33 -15.53 -4.68 13.46
C ASP A 33 -15.05 -5.12 14.86
N PRO A 34 -15.74 -4.76 15.95
CA PRO A 34 -15.33 -5.15 17.30
C PRO A 34 -15.33 -6.66 17.58
N LEU A 35 -16.10 -7.46 16.82
CA LEU A 35 -16.26 -8.90 17.00
C LEU A 35 -15.45 -9.68 15.97
N GLU A 36 -15.58 -9.31 14.70
CA GLU A 36 -15.02 -10.04 13.55
C GLU A 36 -13.66 -9.50 13.10
N GLY A 37 -13.25 -8.34 13.60
CA GLY A 37 -11.96 -7.73 13.31
C GLY A 37 -11.92 -6.96 11.99
N VAL A 38 -10.77 -6.97 11.31
CA VAL A 38 -10.55 -6.14 10.11
C VAL A 38 -11.34 -6.67 8.92
N HIS A 39 -11.99 -5.76 8.22
CA HIS A 39 -12.69 -6.02 6.96
C HIS A 39 -12.07 -5.23 5.81
N TYR A 40 -11.95 -5.85 4.64
CA TYR A 40 -11.58 -5.19 3.39
C TYR A 40 -12.78 -5.16 2.46
N VAL A 41 -13.24 -3.95 2.12
CA VAL A 41 -14.40 -3.72 1.23
C VAL A 41 -15.61 -4.60 1.62
N GLY A 42 -15.85 -4.75 2.93
CA GLY A 42 -16.96 -5.53 3.46
C GLY A 42 -16.70 -7.03 3.66
N TYR A 43 -15.54 -7.55 3.26
CA TYR A 43 -15.16 -8.94 3.49
C TYR A 43 -14.27 -9.07 4.74
N PRO A 44 -14.59 -9.98 5.68
CA PRO A 44 -13.70 -10.29 6.79
C PRO A 44 -12.34 -10.76 6.26
N VAL A 45 -11.23 -10.29 6.86
CA VAL A 45 -9.88 -10.72 6.43
C VAL A 45 -9.69 -12.23 6.54
N GLY A 46 -10.39 -12.90 7.47
CA GLY A 46 -10.39 -14.36 7.58
C GLY A 46 -10.88 -15.08 6.31
N ASP A 47 -11.83 -14.50 5.59
CA ASP A 47 -12.37 -15.06 4.35
C ASP A 47 -11.41 -14.86 3.17
N LEU A 48 -10.59 -13.81 3.23
CA LEU A 48 -9.59 -13.47 2.21
C LEU A 48 -8.24 -14.20 2.41
N ALA A 49 -8.04 -14.85 3.56
CA ALA A 49 -6.74 -15.39 3.96
C ALA A 49 -6.19 -16.49 3.04
N ASN A 50 -7.04 -17.16 2.26
CA ASN A 50 -6.64 -18.21 1.31
C ASN A 50 -6.65 -17.72 -0.15
N MET A 51 -6.87 -16.43 -0.39
CA MET A 51 -6.82 -15.84 -1.73
C MET A 51 -5.39 -15.41 -2.07
N GLU A 52 -5.09 -15.36 -3.37
CA GLU A 52 -3.83 -14.79 -3.85
C GLU A 52 -3.77 -13.29 -3.52
N GLU A 53 -2.57 -12.78 -3.22
CA GLU A 53 -2.39 -11.39 -2.80
C GLU A 53 -2.83 -10.41 -3.89
N GLU A 54 -2.62 -10.75 -5.17
CA GLU A 54 -3.06 -9.92 -6.29
C GLU A 54 -4.58 -9.80 -6.37
N ASP A 55 -5.33 -10.84 -5.99
CA ASP A 55 -6.80 -10.78 -5.97
C ASP A 55 -7.29 -9.87 -4.84
N VAL A 56 -6.59 -9.85 -3.70
CA VAL A 56 -6.87 -8.92 -2.60
C VAL A 56 -6.52 -7.48 -2.99
N ILE A 57 -5.41 -7.26 -3.69
CA ILE A 57 -5.05 -5.94 -4.24
C ILE A 57 -6.13 -5.48 -5.22
N PHE A 58 -6.60 -6.37 -6.11
CA PHE A 58 -7.69 -6.08 -7.03
C PHE A 58 -8.96 -5.65 -6.28
N LEU A 59 -9.35 -6.40 -5.24
CA LEU A 59 -10.48 -6.05 -4.37
C LEU A 59 -10.37 -4.63 -3.81
N LEU A 60 -9.20 -4.26 -3.29
CA LEU A 60 -8.98 -2.95 -2.68
C LEU A 60 -9.06 -1.81 -3.71
N LEU A 61 -8.61 -2.04 -4.95
CA LEU A 61 -8.60 -1.06 -6.04
C LEU A 61 -9.94 -0.92 -6.78
N HIS A 62 -10.65 -2.04 -6.97
CA HIS A 62 -11.87 -2.13 -7.79
C HIS A 62 -13.16 -2.23 -6.96
N LYS A 63 -13.05 -2.50 -5.66
CA LYS A 63 -14.17 -2.63 -4.71
C LYS A 63 -15.08 -3.84 -4.96
N HIS A 64 -14.59 -4.86 -5.66
CA HIS A 64 -15.23 -6.15 -5.81
C HIS A 64 -14.18 -7.24 -5.98
N LEU A 65 -14.54 -8.49 -5.68
CA LEU A 65 -13.66 -9.64 -5.96
C LEU A 65 -13.51 -9.83 -7.48
N PRO A 66 -12.31 -10.20 -7.96
CA PRO A 66 -12.09 -10.44 -9.37
C PRO A 66 -12.81 -11.72 -9.84
N SER A 67 -13.29 -11.71 -11.07
CA SER A 67 -13.59 -12.93 -11.81
C SER A 67 -12.30 -13.67 -12.19
N PRO A 68 -12.37 -14.97 -12.56
CA PRO A 68 -11.18 -15.72 -12.98
C PRO A 68 -10.40 -15.08 -14.13
N GLU A 69 -11.10 -14.44 -15.08
CA GLU A 69 -10.48 -13.75 -16.21
C GLU A 69 -9.79 -12.45 -15.79
N GLU A 70 -10.42 -11.68 -14.90
CA GLU A 70 -9.85 -10.46 -14.33
C GLU A 70 -8.60 -10.78 -13.49
N SER A 71 -8.65 -11.83 -12.67
CA SER A 71 -7.50 -12.27 -11.86
C SER A 71 -6.29 -12.58 -12.74
N ILE A 72 -6.48 -13.35 -13.83
CA ILE A 72 -5.39 -13.68 -14.77
C ILE A 72 -4.85 -12.42 -15.45
N THR A 73 -5.75 -11.52 -15.87
CA THR A 73 -5.36 -10.28 -16.56
C THR A 73 -4.59 -9.35 -15.63
N PHE A 74 -5.06 -9.20 -14.40
CA PHE A 74 -4.45 -8.35 -13.38
C PHE A 74 -3.06 -8.84 -12.98
N ARG A 75 -2.88 -10.16 -12.78
CA ARG A 75 -1.57 -10.75 -12.52
C ARG A 75 -0.58 -10.52 -13.66
N LYS A 76 -1.02 -10.66 -14.91
CA LYS A 76 -0.18 -10.35 -16.08
C LYS A 76 0.20 -8.88 -16.13
N GLU A 77 -0.71 -7.98 -15.79
CA GLU A 77 -0.45 -6.55 -15.75
C GLU A 77 0.59 -6.21 -14.67
N LEU A 78 0.45 -6.75 -13.46
CA LEU A 78 1.42 -6.54 -12.38
C LEU A 78 2.81 -7.08 -12.75
N ALA A 79 2.89 -8.29 -13.31
CA ALA A 79 4.16 -8.85 -13.77
C ALA A 79 4.83 -7.96 -14.83
N HIS A 80 4.05 -7.48 -15.81
CA HIS A 80 4.57 -6.59 -16.86
C HIS A 80 5.11 -5.28 -16.28
N ARG A 81 4.39 -4.64 -15.35
CA ARG A 81 4.84 -3.40 -14.68
C ARG A 81 6.10 -3.60 -13.83
N ALA A 82 6.30 -4.80 -13.29
CA ALA A 82 7.50 -5.18 -12.55
C ALA A 82 8.69 -5.37 -13.49
N GLU A 83 8.49 -5.99 -14.65
CA GLU A 83 9.53 -6.17 -15.68
C GLU A 83 10.02 -4.82 -16.24
N GLU A 84 9.12 -3.85 -16.38
CA GLU A 84 9.43 -2.50 -16.87
C GLU A 84 10.08 -1.59 -15.80
N MET A 85 10.43 -2.13 -14.62
CA MET A 85 11.02 -1.31 -13.56
C MET A 85 12.31 -0.62 -14.02
N PRO A 86 12.47 0.70 -13.77
CA PRO A 86 13.68 1.43 -14.13
C PRO A 86 14.83 1.04 -13.18
N THR A 87 15.48 -0.09 -13.45
CA THR A 87 16.53 -0.68 -12.60
C THR A 87 17.69 0.29 -12.32
N GLY A 88 17.96 1.22 -13.23
CA GLY A 88 18.95 2.29 -13.04
C GLY A 88 18.65 3.20 -11.85
N ALA A 89 17.38 3.37 -11.49
CA ALA A 89 16.97 4.16 -10.32
C ALA A 89 17.47 3.56 -9.00
N LEU A 90 17.59 2.23 -8.94
CA LEU A 90 17.96 1.53 -7.70
C LEU A 90 19.47 1.51 -7.43
N ARG A 91 20.30 2.03 -8.35
CA ARG A 91 21.75 2.19 -8.13
C ARG A 91 22.10 3.08 -6.94
N VAL A 92 21.17 3.93 -6.50
CA VAL A 92 21.34 4.71 -5.27
C VAL A 92 21.55 3.81 -4.05
N LEU A 93 20.92 2.63 -4.02
CA LEU A 93 21.04 1.69 -2.90
C LEU A 93 22.42 1.05 -2.84
N GLU A 94 23.09 0.87 -3.98
CA GLU A 94 24.47 0.37 -4.05
C GLU A 94 25.48 1.38 -3.50
N SER A 95 25.11 2.66 -3.46
CA SER A 95 25.95 3.73 -2.91
C SER A 95 25.83 3.86 -1.39
N LEU A 96 24.87 3.18 -0.77
CA LEU A 96 24.70 3.15 0.68
C LEU A 96 25.75 2.23 1.31
N THR A 97 26.20 2.56 2.52
CA THR A 97 27.18 1.73 3.22
C THR A 97 26.53 0.40 3.63
N PRO A 98 27.02 -0.75 3.14
CA PRO A 98 26.43 -2.05 3.48
C PRO A 98 26.37 -2.27 5.00
N GLY A 99 25.22 -2.77 5.48
CA GLY A 99 24.99 -3.03 6.91
C GLY A 99 24.70 -1.79 7.77
N SER A 100 24.72 -0.57 7.20
CA SER A 100 24.35 0.66 7.91
C SER A 100 22.88 1.03 7.71
N GLY A 101 22.31 1.81 8.65
CA GLY A 101 20.95 2.34 8.55
C GLY A 101 19.84 1.31 8.78
N HIS A 102 18.64 1.80 9.13
CA HIS A 102 17.49 0.93 9.34
C HIS A 102 16.94 0.44 7.98
N PRO A 103 16.44 -0.80 7.83
CA PRO A 103 15.90 -1.30 6.55
C PRO A 103 14.81 -0.40 5.96
N MET A 104 14.02 0.25 6.81
CA MET A 104 12.98 1.18 6.37
C MET A 104 13.55 2.48 5.76
N ASP A 105 14.75 2.91 6.15
CA ASP A 105 15.41 4.07 5.53
C ASP A 105 15.80 3.73 4.09
N TRP A 106 16.33 2.52 3.88
CA TRP A 106 16.65 1.99 2.55
C TRP A 106 15.39 1.85 1.68
N LEU A 107 14.30 1.34 2.26
CA LEU A 107 13.02 1.24 1.58
C LEU A 107 12.50 2.61 1.15
N SER A 108 12.53 3.60 2.05
CA SER A 108 12.11 4.97 1.74
C SER A 108 12.94 5.59 0.63
N ILE A 109 14.28 5.45 0.68
CA ILE A 109 15.18 5.91 -0.38
C ILE A 109 14.87 5.24 -1.72
N GLY A 110 14.63 3.92 -1.71
CA GLY A 110 14.27 3.17 -2.91
C GLY A 110 12.95 3.62 -3.53
N ILE A 111 11.91 3.82 -2.71
CA ILE A 111 10.61 4.34 -3.18
C ILE A 111 10.77 5.74 -3.77
N MET A 112 11.54 6.62 -3.11
CA MET A 112 11.81 7.97 -3.63
C MET A 112 12.59 7.93 -4.94
N ALA A 113 13.55 7.02 -5.10
CA ALA A 113 14.31 6.86 -6.33
C ALA A 113 13.43 6.35 -7.48
N LEU A 114 12.54 5.39 -7.23
CA LEU A 114 11.56 4.93 -8.21
C LEU A 114 10.62 6.07 -8.64
N GLY A 115 10.10 6.84 -7.68
CA GLY A 115 9.27 8.00 -7.98
C GLY A 115 10.02 9.07 -8.78
N ALA A 116 11.27 9.38 -8.44
CA ALA A 116 12.07 10.34 -9.19
C ALA A 116 12.38 9.88 -10.62
N ALA A 117 12.51 8.57 -10.85
CA ALA A 117 12.79 8.01 -12.17
C ALA A 117 11.56 7.97 -13.08
N GLU A 118 10.40 7.61 -12.53
CA GLU A 118 9.19 7.37 -13.32
C GLU A 118 7.93 7.68 -12.51
N THR A 119 7.53 8.95 -12.53
CA THR A 119 6.22 9.42 -12.06
C THR A 119 5.44 9.94 -13.26
N THR A 120 4.24 9.40 -13.49
CA THR A 120 3.37 9.82 -14.60
C THR A 120 2.44 10.97 -14.22
N GLY A 121 2.19 11.16 -12.92
CA GLY A 121 1.23 12.14 -12.39
C GLY A 121 -0.19 11.59 -12.28
N ASP A 122 -0.45 10.39 -12.80
CA ASP A 122 -1.68 9.66 -12.56
C ASP A 122 -1.50 8.76 -11.33
N VAL A 123 -2.23 9.10 -10.25
CA VAL A 123 -2.13 8.41 -8.97
C VAL A 123 -2.41 6.91 -9.09
N ARG A 124 -3.34 6.49 -9.96
CA ARG A 124 -3.66 5.07 -10.12
C ARG A 124 -2.53 4.34 -10.82
N ILE A 125 -1.99 4.90 -11.90
CA ILE A 125 -0.87 4.30 -12.63
C ILE A 125 0.38 4.24 -11.74
N ASP A 126 0.71 5.32 -11.06
CA ASP A 126 1.90 5.40 -10.21
C ASP A 126 1.77 4.45 -9.00
N SER A 127 0.58 4.32 -8.41
CA SER A 127 0.32 3.35 -7.34
C SER A 127 0.47 1.89 -7.83
N MET A 128 -0.06 1.58 -9.01
CA MET A 128 0.07 0.24 -9.61
C MET A 128 1.52 -0.11 -9.93
N ASN A 129 2.27 0.84 -10.47
CA ASN A 129 3.71 0.68 -10.71
C ASN A 129 4.45 0.43 -9.40
N LEU A 130 4.16 1.21 -8.35
CA LEU A 130 4.80 1.03 -7.05
C LEU A 130 4.50 -0.33 -6.42
N ILE A 131 3.23 -0.78 -6.46
CA ILE A 131 2.83 -2.09 -5.95
C ILE A 131 3.58 -3.21 -6.68
N ALA A 132 3.60 -3.17 -8.02
CA ALA A 132 4.27 -4.18 -8.83
C ALA A 132 5.79 -4.26 -8.60
N ARG A 133 6.43 -3.13 -8.30
CA ARG A 133 7.90 -3.01 -8.17
C ARG A 133 8.41 -3.22 -6.74
N MET A 134 7.50 -3.19 -5.76
CA MET A 134 7.86 -3.32 -4.34
C MET A 134 8.60 -4.63 -4.01
N PRO A 135 8.20 -5.82 -4.52
CA PRO A 135 8.90 -7.07 -4.21
C PRO A 135 10.36 -7.06 -4.66
N GLU A 136 10.62 -6.58 -5.88
CA GLU A 136 11.97 -6.47 -6.44
C GLU A 136 12.84 -5.45 -5.67
N LEU A 137 12.26 -4.32 -5.28
CA LEU A 137 12.94 -3.35 -4.42
C LEU A 137 13.34 -3.98 -3.07
N MET A 138 12.40 -4.67 -2.41
CA MET A 138 12.65 -5.33 -1.14
C MET A 138 13.69 -6.45 -1.26
N ALA A 139 13.61 -7.26 -2.32
CA ALA A 139 14.58 -8.32 -2.60
C ALA A 139 16.00 -7.75 -2.77
N ARG A 140 16.16 -6.64 -3.50
CA ARG A 140 17.46 -5.96 -3.64
C ARG A 140 17.98 -5.42 -2.32
N ILE A 141 17.13 -4.81 -1.50
CA ILE A 141 17.52 -4.32 -0.17
C ILE A 141 17.99 -5.48 0.70
N PHE A 142 17.27 -6.61 0.69
CA PHE A 142 17.64 -7.82 1.42
C PHE A 142 19.02 -8.34 0.98
N LEU A 143 19.24 -8.50 -0.33
CA LEU A 143 20.51 -8.95 -0.89
C LEU A 143 21.68 -8.02 -0.56
N LEU A 144 21.49 -6.70 -0.70
CA LEU A 144 22.52 -5.69 -0.39
C LEU A 144 22.86 -5.62 1.11
N ARG A 145 21.94 -6.09 1.98
CA ARG A 145 22.12 -6.12 3.43
C ARG A 145 22.66 -7.45 3.97
N GLY A 146 23.07 -8.35 3.09
CA GLY A 146 23.77 -9.58 3.46
C GLY A 146 22.94 -10.86 3.40
N GLY A 147 21.73 -10.81 2.82
CA GLY A 147 20.80 -11.94 2.79
C GLY A 147 20.20 -12.19 4.17
#